data_AF-A0A0E3NPN2-F1
#
_entry.id   AF-A0A0E3NPN2-F1
#
_cell.length_a   1.000
_cell.length_b   1.000
_cell.length_c   1.000
_cell.angle_alpha   90.00
_cell.angle_beta   90.00
_cell.angle_gamma   90.00
#
_symmetry.space_group_name_H-M   'P 1'
#
loop_
_entity.id
_entity.type
_entity.pdbx_description
1 polymer ?
#
loop_
_entity_poly.entity_id
_entity_poly.type
_entity_poly.pdbx_seq_one_letter_code
_entity_poly.pdbx_strand_id
1 'polypeptide(L)' 'MMQAFKFRLYPTTTQAIQLNQHIGSCRFVYNWALDQKLKLMSRQGNQFPDLI' A
#
# COMPACT_ATOMS: atom_id res chain seq x y z
N MET A 1 -4.33 -23.04 -0.07
CA MET A 1 -4.21 -22.64 -1.49
C MET A 1 -4.73 -21.22 -1.61
N MET A 2 -3.87 -20.22 -1.85
CA MET A 2 -4.33 -18.84 -2.08
C MET A 2 -4.78 -18.73 -3.53
N GLN A 3 -6.09 -18.65 -3.74
CA GLN A 3 -6.66 -18.37 -5.06
C GLN A 3 -6.77 -16.86 -5.21
N ALA A 4 -6.23 -16.33 -6.31
CA ALA A 4 -6.43 -14.93 -6.67
C ALA A 4 -7.79 -14.80 -7.37
N PHE A 5 -8.64 -13.92 -6.87
CA PHE A 5 -9.94 -13.65 -7.45
C PHE A 5 -9.94 -12.29 -8.13
N LYS A 6 -10.48 -12.23 -9.35
CA LYS A 6 -10.67 -10.99 -10.10
C LYS A 6 -12.14 -10.60 -10.08
N PHE A 7 -12.46 -9.58 -9.30
CA PHE A 7 -13.83 -9.04 -9.22
C PHE A 7 -13.91 -7.67 -9.88
N ARG A 8 -15.03 -7.41 -10.57
CA ARG A 8 -15.42 -6.05 -10.96
C ARG A 8 -16.44 -5.54 -9.96
N LEU A 9 -16.15 -4.40 -9.33
CA LEU A 9 -17.04 -3.73 -8.39
C LEU A 9 -17.91 -2.72 -9.14
N TYR A 10 -19.18 -2.62 -8.75
CA TYR A 10 -20.13 -1.58 -9.19
C TYR A 10 -20.65 -0.82 -7.96
N PRO A 11 -19.80 -0.03 -7.29
CA PRO A 11 -20.20 0.68 -6.09
C PRO A 11 -21.19 1.80 -6.38
N THR A 12 -22.07 2.09 -5.42
CA THR A 12 -22.82 3.36 -5.40
C THR A 12 -21.85 4.53 -5.15
N THR A 13 -22.31 5.76 -5.40
CA THR A 13 -21.50 6.96 -5.16
C THR A 13 -20.94 7.01 -3.72
N THR A 14 -21.78 6.74 -2.73
CA THR A 14 -21.36 6.74 -1.31
C THR A 14 -20.31 5.66 -1.02
N GLN A 15 -20.49 4.45 -1.58
CA GLN A 15 -19.54 3.36 -1.41
C GLN A 15 -18.19 3.68 -2.07
N ALA A 16 -18.20 4.28 -3.26
CA ALA A 16 -16.98 4.68 -3.95
C ALA A 16 -16.18 5.70 -3.12
N ILE A 17 -16.85 6.66 -2.51
CA ILE A 17 -16.21 7.65 -1.61
C ILE A 17 -15.55 6.94 -0.42
N GLN A 18 -16.27 6.04 0.25
CA GLN A 18 -15.74 5.29 1.40
C GLN A 18 -14.55 4.41 1.01
N LEU A 19 -14.66 3.66 -0.10
CA LEU A 19 -13.57 2.83 -0.61
C LEU A 19 -12.31 3.65 -0.91
N ASN A 20 -12.47 4.80 -1.56
CA ASN A 20 -11.35 5.70 -1.85
C ASN A 20 -10.71 6.24 -0.58
N GLN A 21 -11.49 6.59 0.44
CA GLN A 21 -10.96 7.02 1.74
C GLN A 21 -10.15 5.92 2.42
N HIS A 22 -10.69 4.69 2.48
CA HIS A 22 -10.01 3.56 3.12
C HIS A 22 -8.73 3.17 2.38
N ILE A 23 -8.80 2.93 1.06
CA ILE A 23 -7.64 2.53 0.25
C ILE A 23 -6.59 3.64 0.26
N GLY A 24 -7.02 4.91 0.15
CA GLY A 24 -6.13 6.07 0.23
C GLY A 24 -5.39 6.16 1.56
N SER A 25 -6.10 5.97 2.68
CA SER A 25 -5.52 6.00 4.03
C SER A 25 -4.50 4.88 4.23
N CYS A 26 -4.83 3.64 3.82
CA CYS A 26 -3.91 2.51 3.89
C CYS A 26 -2.66 2.74 3.03
N ARG A 27 -2.82 3.25 1.80
CA ARG A 27 -1.69 3.57 0.91
C ARG A 27 -0.79 4.64 1.51
N PHE A 28 -1.37 5.68 2.11
CA PHE A 28 -0.60 6.74 2.77
C PHE A 28 0.27 6.19 3.90
N VAL A 29 -0.33 5.44 4.83
CA VAL A 29 0.40 4.87 5.98
C VAL A 29 1.49 3.90 5.52
N TYR A 30 1.19 3.03 4.56
CA TYR A 30 2.16 2.10 3.99
C TYR A 30 3.35 2.83 3.38
N ASN A 31 3.08 3.82 2.52
CA ASN A 31 4.13 4.58 1.85
C ASN A 31 4.99 5.38 2.85
N TRP A 32 4.37 5.95 3.88
CA TRP A 32 5.11 6.63 4.95
C TRP A 32 6.04 5.67 5.69
N ALA A 33 5.54 4.51 6.11
CA ALA A 33 6.35 3.51 6.83
C ALA A 33 7.48 2.95 5.95
N LEU A 34 7.20 2.71 4.66
CA LEU A 34 8.20 2.32 3.69
C LEU A 34 9.30 3.38 3.59
N ASP A 35 8.95 4.65 3.41
CA ASP A 35 9.90 5.76 3.37
C ASP A 35 10.76 5.85 4.64
N GLN A 36 10.18 5.67 5.83
CA GLN A 36 10.96 5.63 7.07
C GLN A 36 11.98 4.48 7.08
N LYS A 37 11.57 3.28 6.62
CA LYS A 37 12.46 2.13 6.51
C LYS A 37 13.61 2.42 5.54
N LEU A 38 13.33 3.00 4.37
CA LEU A 38 14.34 3.37 3.37
C LEU A 38 15.35 4.38 3.93
N LYS A 39 14.87 5.39 4.66
CA LYS A 39 15.71 6.39 5.33
C LYS A 39 16.60 5.77 6.40
N LEU A 40 16.09 4.81 7.16
CA LEU A 40 16.89 4.10 8.17
C LEU A 40 17.99 3.25 7.52
N MET A 41 17.65 2.49 6.47
CA MET A 41 18.60 1.61 5.78
C MET A 41 19.70 2.38 5.06
N SER A 42 19.34 3.47 4.36
CA SER A 42 20.33 4.36 3.71
C SER A 42 21.32 4.98 4.71
N ARG A 43 20.88 5.30 5.92
CA ARG A 43 21.77 5.77 7.01
C ARG A 43 22.68 4.66 7.56
N GLN A 44 22.23 3.41 7.56
CA GLN A 44 22.97 2.27 8.10
C GLN A 44 23.94 1.63 7.09
N GLY A 45 23.91 2.04 5.82
CA GLY A 45 24.78 1.50 4.76
C GLY A 45 24.42 0.08 4.32
N ASN A 46 23.30 -0.48 4.80
CA ASN A 46 22.84 -1.80 4.37
C ASN A 46 22.18 -1.71 2.99
N GLN A 47 22.71 -2.48 2.03
CA GLN A 47 22.13 -2.61 0.70
C GLN A 47 20.76 -3.30 0.73
N PHE A 48 19.90 -2.89 -0.20
CA PHE A 48 18.54 -3.41 -0.34
C PHE A 48 18.53 -4.93 -0.61
N PRO A 49 17.63 -5.71 0.00
CA PRO A 49 17.14 -6.90 -0.70
C PRO A 49 16.29 -6.39 -1.87
N ASP A 50 16.62 -6.82 -3.09
CA ASP A 50 15.87 -6.51 -4.31
C ASP A 50 14.38 -6.79 -4.08
N LEU A 51 13.63 -5.72 -3.84
CA LEU A 51 12.20 -5.74 -3.61
C LEU A 51 11.59 -4.79 -4.64
N ILE A 52 11.65 -5.24 -5.89
CA ILE A 52 10.59 -5.33 -6.92
C ILE A 52 11.17 -6.18 -8.05
#